data_AF-A0A522M053-F1
#
_entry.id   AF-A0A522M053-F1
#
_cell.length_a   1.000
_cell.length_b   1.000
_cell.length_c   1.000
_cell.angle_alpha   90.00
_cell.angle_beta   90.00
_cell.angle_gamma   90.00
#
_symmetry.space_group_name_H-M   'P 1'
#
loop_
_entity.id
_entity.type
_entity.pdbx_description
1 polymer ?
#
loop_
_entity_poly.entity_id
_entity_poly.type
_entity_poly.pdbx_seq_one_letter_code
_entity_poly.pdbx_strand_id
1 'polypeptide(L)'
;MKKISRFVFILSVFSVSSVVPAFSDVDPLYKTHCASCHGADRLGGMGPALLPENLGRLKKTEALNVIRAGRAATQMPGFAGKLADEDIAALAELVYTPLPQVPEWGIEAMRASHKVFLHAARLSDKPVFKADPLNLFVVVELGDHHVTILDGDKFEPLGRFPTHFALHGGPKYSPDGRYVYFASRDGWISKFDLYNLKYVAEIRAGINTRNLAVSGDGKVVLVGNTLPHTLTVLDARDLTPLMVIAVQDGEGKGSRVSAVYDAGPRKSFIAALKDIPEVWEIPYSPDHEPIFQGYVHDYRMGEGLAEKGPFPVRRIKLDDVLDDFFFDQKYEHLIGAAREGKGGQVVNLIVGRKIADIDLPGLPHLGSGITWEYEGKPVMATPNLKEGSVSIVDMKDWKVIKRIDTAGPGFFLRSHENTPYAWGDAMMSRAKDTMQLIDKRTLEVVKTLKPAPGKTAAHTEFTRDGKYALVSVWEMDGALVVYDAATLKEIKRLPMKKPSGKYNVYNKITRSEGTSH
;
A
#
# COMPACT_ATOMS: atom_id res chain seq x y z
N MET A 1 -78.93 63.02 16.89
CA MET A 1 -78.24 61.86 16.30
C MET A 1 -76.91 62.30 15.70
N LYS A 2 -75.79 62.16 16.44
CA LYS A 2 -74.43 62.31 15.91
C LYS A 2 -73.55 61.25 16.59
N LYS A 3 -73.10 60.28 15.78
CA LYS A 3 -72.28 59.13 16.21
C LYS A 3 -70.85 59.59 16.47
N ILE A 4 -70.32 59.21 17.63
CA ILE A 4 -68.94 59.38 18.07
C ILE A 4 -68.11 58.25 17.46
N SER A 5 -67.06 58.61 16.72
CA SER A 5 -66.06 57.67 16.17
C SER A 5 -65.00 57.37 17.22
N ARG A 6 -64.78 56.08 17.53
CA ARG A 6 -63.72 55.57 18.41
C ARG A 6 -62.55 55.12 17.53
N PHE A 7 -61.40 55.76 17.71
CA PHE A 7 -60.11 55.30 17.19
C PHE A 7 -59.65 54.06 17.97
N VAL A 8 -59.28 52.99 17.25
CA VAL A 8 -58.64 51.78 17.77
C VAL A 8 -57.15 51.84 17.37
N PHE A 9 -56.26 51.78 18.36
CA PHE A 9 -54.82 51.67 18.16
C PHE A 9 -54.47 50.20 17.90
N ILE A 10 -53.91 49.89 16.73
CA ILE A 10 -53.41 48.56 16.36
C ILE A 10 -51.95 48.46 16.79
N LEU A 11 -51.66 47.58 17.75
CA LEU A 11 -50.31 47.19 18.15
C LEU A 11 -49.73 46.24 17.08
N SER A 12 -48.69 46.67 16.36
CA SER A 12 -48.00 45.85 15.36
C SER A 12 -46.89 45.05 16.03
N VAL A 13 -47.07 43.73 16.13
CA VAL A 13 -46.05 42.78 16.58
C VAL A 13 -45.12 42.48 15.41
N PHE A 14 -43.88 42.99 15.45
CA PHE A 14 -42.83 42.58 14.52
C PHE A 14 -42.37 41.16 14.87
N SER A 15 -42.75 40.18 14.04
CA SER A 15 -42.14 38.86 14.06
C SER A 15 -40.77 38.95 13.40
N VAL A 16 -39.71 38.81 14.20
CA VAL A 16 -38.35 38.62 13.68
C VAL A 16 -38.25 37.18 13.21
N SER A 17 -38.46 36.94 11.91
CA SER A 17 -38.17 35.67 11.29
C SER A 17 -36.65 35.46 11.29
N SER A 18 -36.17 34.57 12.15
CA SER A 18 -34.85 33.99 12.05
C SER A 18 -34.76 33.20 10.74
N VAL A 19 -34.07 33.77 9.76
CA VAL A 19 -33.68 33.07 8.53
C VAL A 19 -32.66 32.01 8.93
N VAL A 20 -33.12 30.76 9.05
CA VAL A 20 -32.23 29.61 9.04
C VAL A 20 -31.67 29.52 7.62
N PRO A 21 -30.34 29.54 7.39
CA PRO A 21 -29.81 29.39 6.04
C PRO A 21 -30.28 28.04 5.49
N ALA A 22 -30.93 28.08 4.33
CA ALA A 22 -31.31 26.89 3.59
C ALA A 22 -30.01 26.15 3.23
N PHE A 23 -29.84 24.91 3.71
CA PHE A 23 -28.81 24.03 3.18
C PHE A 23 -29.03 23.93 1.67
N SER A 24 -28.05 24.33 0.87
CA SER A 24 -28.08 24.06 -0.56
C SER A 24 -28.18 22.56 -0.77
N ASP A 25 -29.05 22.14 -1.69
CA ASP A 25 -29.08 20.75 -2.12
C ASP A 25 -27.73 20.44 -2.78
N VAL A 26 -26.90 19.67 -2.06
CA VAL A 26 -25.50 19.44 -2.41
C VAL A 26 -25.36 18.52 -3.62
N ASP A 27 -26.39 17.73 -3.92
CA ASP A 27 -26.40 16.75 -5.02
C ASP A 27 -26.36 17.45 -6.40
N PRO A 28 -27.21 18.45 -6.70
CA PRO A 28 -27.09 19.27 -7.90
C PRO A 28 -25.73 19.97 -8.05
N LEU A 29 -25.18 20.50 -6.94
CA LEU A 29 -23.86 21.15 -6.94
C LEU A 29 -22.78 20.15 -7.36
N TYR A 30 -22.77 18.97 -6.74
CA TYR A 30 -21.81 17.91 -7.06
C TYR A 30 -21.94 17.43 -8.50
N LYS A 31 -23.16 17.18 -8.98
CA LYS A 31 -23.42 16.75 -10.36
C LYS A 31 -22.93 17.78 -11.39
N THR A 32 -23.11 19.06 -11.11
CA THR A 32 -22.73 20.15 -12.02
C THR A 32 -21.22 20.38 -12.05
N HIS A 33 -20.57 20.37 -10.89
CA HIS A 33 -19.19 20.85 -10.75
C HIS A 33 -18.14 19.76 -10.59
N CYS A 34 -18.53 18.55 -10.18
CA CYS A 34 -17.58 17.50 -9.77
C CYS A 34 -17.75 16.19 -10.54
N ALA A 35 -18.98 15.80 -10.86
CA ALA A 35 -19.30 14.46 -11.36
C ALA A 35 -18.68 14.11 -12.72
N SER A 36 -18.41 15.10 -13.58
CA SER A 36 -17.78 14.86 -14.89
C SER A 36 -16.37 14.26 -14.77
N CYS A 37 -15.66 14.58 -13.68
CA CYS A 37 -14.33 14.03 -13.40
C CYS A 37 -14.37 12.89 -12.38
N HIS A 38 -15.21 13.00 -11.35
CA HIS A 38 -15.21 12.12 -10.18
C HIS A 38 -16.32 11.07 -10.17
N GLY A 39 -17.16 11.02 -11.20
CA GLY A 39 -18.33 10.16 -11.28
C GLY A 39 -19.51 10.71 -10.47
N ALA A 40 -20.73 10.57 -10.97
CA ALA A 40 -21.93 11.02 -10.25
C ALA A 40 -22.17 10.25 -8.93
N ASP A 41 -21.59 9.06 -8.84
CA ASP A 41 -21.59 8.14 -7.70
C ASP A 41 -20.38 8.33 -6.76
N ARG A 42 -19.50 9.30 -7.05
CA ARG A 42 -18.22 9.56 -6.37
C ARG A 42 -17.20 8.42 -6.49
N LEU A 43 -17.43 7.44 -7.36
CA LEU A 43 -16.54 6.28 -7.51
C LEU A 43 -15.30 6.59 -8.36
N GLY A 44 -15.11 7.83 -8.81
CA GLY A 44 -13.95 8.26 -9.57
C GLY A 44 -14.05 7.90 -11.06
N GLY A 45 -13.29 8.64 -11.86
CA GLY A 45 -13.25 8.51 -13.32
C GLY A 45 -11.92 9.07 -13.84
N MET A 46 -11.96 10.28 -14.40
CA MET A 46 -10.73 11.02 -14.70
C MET A 46 -10.04 11.49 -13.40
N GLY A 47 -10.83 11.95 -12.43
CA GLY A 47 -10.40 12.27 -11.08
C GLY A 47 -10.53 11.08 -10.14
N PRO A 48 -9.85 11.12 -8.97
CA PRO A 48 -9.91 10.06 -7.97
C PRO A 48 -11.31 9.85 -7.40
N ALA A 49 -11.55 8.69 -6.78
CA ALA A 49 -12.79 8.45 -6.04
C ALA A 49 -12.87 9.36 -4.80
N LEU A 50 -14.06 9.90 -4.53
CA LEU A 50 -14.30 10.89 -3.47
C LEU A 50 -15.18 10.30 -2.35
N LEU A 51 -14.68 9.19 -1.79
CA LEU A 51 -15.28 8.50 -0.65
C LEU A 51 -14.41 8.66 0.60
N PRO A 52 -14.99 8.58 1.81
CA PRO A 52 -14.24 8.70 3.07
C PRO A 52 -13.00 7.81 3.14
N GLU A 53 -13.12 6.56 2.67
CA GLU A 53 -12.06 5.56 2.66
C GLU A 53 -10.90 5.94 1.72
N ASN A 54 -11.21 6.56 0.58
CA ASN A 54 -10.21 7.05 -0.39
C ASN A 54 -9.54 8.32 0.14
N LEU A 55 -10.32 9.18 0.79
CA LEU A 55 -9.86 10.46 1.35
C LEU A 55 -9.22 10.33 2.74
N GLY A 56 -9.14 9.15 3.35
CA GLY A 56 -8.71 9.00 4.76
C GLY A 56 -7.31 9.53 5.15
N ARG A 57 -6.49 9.99 4.19
CA ARG A 57 -5.20 10.68 4.45
C ARG A 57 -5.25 12.20 4.24
N LEU A 58 -6.32 12.70 3.62
CA LEU A 58 -6.58 14.11 3.41
C LEU A 58 -7.51 14.55 4.54
N LYS A 59 -7.14 15.59 5.30
CA LYS A 59 -8.04 16.12 6.34
C LYS A 59 -9.17 16.91 5.67
N LYS A 60 -10.35 16.96 6.32
CA LYS A 60 -11.50 17.75 5.82
C LYS A 60 -11.13 19.19 5.48
N THR A 61 -10.34 19.84 6.34
CA THR A 61 -9.86 21.22 6.13
C THR A 61 -8.94 21.36 4.91
N GLU A 62 -8.13 20.34 4.63
CA GLU A 62 -7.28 20.29 3.44
C GLU A 62 -8.13 20.03 2.18
N ALA A 63 -9.13 19.15 2.26
CA ALA A 63 -10.08 18.92 1.17
C ALA A 63 -10.85 20.19 0.82
N LEU A 64 -11.32 20.95 1.83
CA LEU A 64 -11.94 22.26 1.64
C LEU A 64 -11.01 23.21 0.88
N ASN A 65 -9.74 23.29 1.28
CA ASN A 65 -8.75 24.12 0.58
C ASN A 65 -8.49 23.64 -0.85
N VAL A 66 -8.51 22.32 -1.10
CA VAL A 66 -8.39 21.76 -2.45
C VAL A 66 -9.59 22.14 -3.32
N ILE A 67 -10.83 22.08 -2.80
CA ILE A 67 -12.01 22.51 -3.55
C ILE A 67 -11.94 24.03 -3.81
N ARG A 68 -11.51 24.81 -2.82
CA ARG A 68 -11.40 26.28 -2.95
C ARG A 68 -10.31 26.70 -3.94
N ALA A 69 -9.08 26.25 -3.75
CA ALA A 69 -7.90 26.73 -4.48
C ALA A 69 -7.46 25.83 -5.64
N GLY A 70 -8.01 24.63 -5.75
CA GLY A 70 -7.55 23.61 -6.69
C GLY A 70 -6.24 22.96 -6.27
N ARG A 71 -5.65 22.19 -7.17
CA ARG A 71 -4.29 21.63 -6.99
C ARG A 71 -3.40 22.03 -8.16
N ALA A 72 -2.33 22.74 -7.85
CA ALA A 72 -1.31 23.13 -8.82
C ALA A 72 -0.76 21.91 -9.58
N ALA A 73 -0.47 22.09 -10.88
CA ALA A 73 0.02 21.05 -11.78
C ALA A 73 -0.91 19.81 -11.89
N THR A 74 -2.22 19.98 -11.65
CA THR A 74 -3.23 18.95 -11.89
C THR A 74 -4.43 19.53 -12.66
N GLN A 75 -5.33 18.65 -13.10
CA GLN A 75 -6.60 19.04 -13.70
C GLN A 75 -7.69 19.41 -12.68
N MET A 76 -7.39 19.42 -11.37
CA MET A 76 -8.35 19.80 -10.31
C MET A 76 -8.37 21.33 -10.14
N PRO A 77 -9.39 22.04 -10.66
CA PRO A 77 -9.44 23.49 -10.60
C PRO A 77 -9.85 23.98 -9.21
N GLY A 78 -9.60 25.26 -8.93
CA GLY A 78 -10.20 25.96 -7.80
C GLY A 78 -11.60 26.49 -8.14
N PHE A 79 -12.48 26.42 -7.14
CA PHE A 79 -13.85 26.93 -7.21
C PHE A 79 -14.06 28.23 -6.42
N ALA A 80 -13.02 28.79 -5.80
CA ALA A 80 -13.06 30.13 -5.21
C ALA A 80 -13.54 31.17 -6.24
N GLY A 81 -14.52 31.99 -5.86
CA GLY A 81 -15.13 32.99 -6.74
C GLY A 81 -16.06 32.42 -7.82
N LYS A 82 -16.23 31.10 -7.89
CA LYS A 82 -17.22 30.43 -8.77
C LYS A 82 -18.38 29.83 -7.99
N LEU A 83 -18.13 29.38 -6.76
CA LEU A 83 -19.11 28.88 -5.81
C LEU A 83 -19.08 29.72 -4.54
N ALA A 84 -20.21 29.80 -3.84
CA ALA A 84 -20.27 30.40 -2.51
C ALA A 84 -19.44 29.58 -1.51
N ASP A 85 -18.93 30.20 -0.45
CA ASP A 85 -18.12 29.50 0.55
C ASP A 85 -18.94 28.42 1.28
N GLU A 86 -20.24 28.63 1.45
CA GLU A 86 -21.19 27.67 2.01
C GLU A 86 -21.34 26.44 1.11
N ASP A 87 -21.41 26.62 -0.21
CA ASP A 87 -21.50 25.53 -1.19
C ASP A 87 -20.19 24.72 -1.25
N ILE A 88 -19.04 25.40 -1.17
CA ILE A 88 -17.72 24.76 -1.08
C ILE A 88 -17.64 23.92 0.21
N ALA A 89 -18.14 24.45 1.34
CA ALA A 89 -18.20 23.72 2.60
C ALA A 89 -19.16 22.51 2.51
N ALA A 90 -20.32 22.66 1.88
CA ALA A 90 -21.27 21.56 1.67
C ALA A 90 -20.66 20.44 0.82
N LEU A 91 -19.97 20.78 -0.28
CA LEU A 91 -19.24 19.81 -1.12
C LEU A 91 -18.11 19.12 -0.34
N ALA A 92 -17.39 19.86 0.49
CA ALA A 92 -16.36 19.30 1.35
C ALA A 92 -16.95 18.33 2.39
N GLU A 93 -18.12 18.60 2.96
CA GLU A 93 -18.81 17.66 3.84
C GLU A 93 -19.34 16.44 3.08
N LEU A 94 -19.93 16.63 1.89
CA LEU A 94 -20.46 15.55 1.07
C LEU A 94 -19.41 14.46 0.81
N VAL A 95 -18.18 14.81 0.42
CA VAL A 95 -17.15 13.79 0.09
C VAL A 95 -16.64 12.99 1.30
N TYR A 96 -17.00 13.38 2.53
CA TYR A 96 -16.76 12.61 3.76
C TYR A 96 -18.02 11.93 4.31
N THR A 97 -19.14 11.98 3.60
CA THR A 97 -20.35 11.21 3.91
C THR A 97 -20.28 9.83 3.25
N PRO A 98 -20.36 8.72 4.02
CA PRO A 98 -20.40 7.37 3.46
C PRO A 98 -21.54 7.18 2.44
N LEU A 99 -21.38 6.24 1.52
CA LEU A 99 -22.49 5.81 0.67
C LEU A 99 -23.51 5.01 1.51
N PRO A 100 -24.81 5.05 1.17
CA PRO A 100 -25.84 4.31 1.90
C PRO A 100 -25.65 2.79 1.83
N GLN A 101 -24.97 2.31 0.79
CA GLN A 101 -24.58 0.92 0.61
C GLN A 101 -23.15 0.83 0.07
N VAL A 102 -22.47 -0.27 0.35
CA VAL A 102 -21.16 -0.57 -0.21
C VAL A 102 -21.32 -0.73 -1.73
N PRO A 103 -20.65 0.08 -2.57
CA PRO A 103 -20.73 -0.06 -4.01
C PRO A 103 -20.20 -1.42 -4.48
N GLU A 104 -20.91 -2.03 -5.41
CA GLU A 104 -20.45 -3.25 -6.08
C GLU A 104 -19.42 -2.92 -7.15
N TRP A 105 -18.38 -3.75 -7.25
CA TRP A 105 -17.39 -3.69 -8.34
C TRP A 105 -17.03 -5.11 -8.77
N GLY A 106 -17.93 -5.72 -9.55
CA GLY A 106 -17.82 -7.11 -10.01
C GLY A 106 -17.07 -7.30 -11.33
N ILE A 107 -17.09 -8.53 -11.83
CA ILE A 107 -16.42 -8.94 -13.09
C ILE A 107 -16.82 -8.06 -14.29
N GLU A 108 -18.08 -7.68 -14.41
CA GLU A 108 -18.56 -6.86 -15.53
C GLU A 108 -17.97 -5.45 -15.52
N ALA A 109 -17.97 -4.79 -14.36
CA ALA A 109 -17.36 -3.47 -14.18
C ALA A 109 -15.84 -3.53 -14.46
N MET A 110 -15.18 -4.59 -13.99
CA MET A 110 -13.76 -4.82 -14.27
C MET A 110 -13.49 -5.00 -15.77
N ARG A 111 -14.27 -5.84 -16.47
CA ARG A 111 -14.16 -6.04 -17.92
C ARG A 111 -14.40 -4.75 -18.70
N ALA A 112 -15.36 -3.92 -18.28
CA ALA A 112 -15.62 -2.62 -18.90
C ALA A 112 -14.44 -1.63 -18.75
N SER A 113 -13.64 -1.78 -17.68
CA SER A 113 -12.44 -0.96 -17.45
C SER A 113 -11.17 -1.49 -18.09
N HIS A 114 -11.17 -2.75 -18.53
CA HIS A 114 -9.99 -3.49 -18.97
C HIS A 114 -9.49 -3.00 -20.33
N LYS A 115 -8.21 -2.65 -20.39
CA LYS A 115 -7.54 -2.19 -21.59
C LYS A 115 -6.29 -3.02 -21.81
N VAL A 116 -6.19 -3.65 -22.99
CA VAL A 116 -4.95 -4.29 -23.44
C VAL A 116 -4.34 -3.42 -24.52
N PHE A 117 -3.22 -2.76 -24.21
CA PHE A 117 -2.55 -1.86 -25.13
C PHE A 117 -1.68 -2.62 -26.12
N LEU A 118 -0.96 -3.63 -25.63
CA LEU A 118 0.02 -4.40 -26.40
C LEU A 118 -0.06 -5.86 -26.00
N HIS A 119 -0.24 -6.75 -26.98
CA HIS A 119 -0.11 -8.17 -26.73
C HIS A 119 1.37 -8.55 -26.63
N ALA A 120 1.74 -9.31 -25.60
CA ALA A 120 3.12 -9.72 -25.33
C ALA A 120 3.79 -10.39 -26.54
N ALA A 121 3.04 -11.13 -27.36
CA ALA A 121 3.54 -11.78 -28.58
C ALA A 121 4.07 -10.80 -29.65
N ARG A 122 3.76 -9.50 -29.54
CA ARG A 122 4.23 -8.44 -30.45
C ARG A 122 5.42 -7.65 -29.90
N LEU A 123 5.85 -7.95 -28.68
CA LEU A 123 6.96 -7.28 -28.00
C LEU A 123 8.24 -8.09 -28.13
N SER A 124 9.39 -7.41 -28.13
CA SER A 124 10.69 -8.09 -28.09
C SER A 124 10.77 -8.97 -26.84
N ASP A 125 11.28 -10.18 -27.00
CA ASP A 125 11.59 -11.09 -25.89
C ASP A 125 12.90 -10.71 -25.17
N LYS A 126 13.68 -9.78 -25.75
CA LYS A 126 14.90 -9.22 -25.20
C LYS A 126 14.75 -7.74 -24.84
N PRO A 127 15.51 -7.23 -23.86
CA PRO A 127 15.54 -5.81 -23.54
C PRO A 127 15.93 -4.95 -24.75
N VAL A 128 15.24 -3.83 -24.95
CA VAL A 128 15.55 -2.84 -26.01
C VAL A 128 16.66 -1.86 -25.62
N PHE A 129 17.31 -2.10 -24.49
CA PHE A 129 18.41 -1.33 -23.92
C PHE A 129 19.56 -2.26 -23.51
N LYS A 130 20.70 -1.68 -23.15
CA LYS A 130 21.93 -2.41 -22.78
C LYS A 130 22.10 -2.68 -21.28
N ALA A 131 21.39 -1.95 -20.42
CA ALA A 131 21.47 -2.11 -18.96
C ALA A 131 21.08 -3.55 -18.54
N ASP A 132 21.69 -4.07 -17.46
CA ASP A 132 21.30 -5.37 -16.89
C ASP A 132 19.85 -5.30 -16.40
N PRO A 133 18.91 -6.07 -16.97
CA PRO A 133 17.51 -6.06 -16.55
C PRO A 133 17.32 -6.42 -15.08
N LEU A 134 18.21 -7.25 -14.52
CA LEU A 134 18.14 -7.69 -13.13
C LEU A 134 18.65 -6.63 -12.16
N ASN A 135 19.43 -5.64 -12.62
CA ASN A 135 19.88 -4.53 -11.78
C ASN A 135 19.07 -3.24 -12.03
N LEU A 136 17.92 -3.30 -12.71
CA LEU A 136 17.06 -2.13 -12.84
C LEU A 136 16.40 -1.76 -11.52
N PHE A 137 16.12 -0.47 -11.36
CA PHE A 137 15.24 0.03 -10.32
C PHE A 137 13.98 0.61 -10.92
N VAL A 138 12.85 0.24 -10.33
CA VAL A 138 11.57 0.95 -10.52
C VAL A 138 11.46 2.00 -9.43
N VAL A 139 11.54 3.28 -9.78
CA VAL A 139 11.51 4.41 -8.83
C VAL A 139 10.15 5.12 -8.92
N VAL A 140 9.43 5.19 -7.80
CA VAL A 140 8.10 5.81 -7.73
C VAL A 140 8.21 7.29 -7.34
N GLU A 141 7.79 8.18 -8.24
CA GLU A 141 7.75 9.64 -8.06
C GLU A 141 6.31 10.08 -7.74
N LEU A 142 6.02 10.26 -6.44
CA LEU A 142 4.66 10.58 -6.00
C LEU A 142 4.26 12.04 -6.22
N GLY A 143 5.24 12.93 -6.47
CA GLY A 143 5.01 14.37 -6.54
C GLY A 143 4.21 14.78 -7.77
N ASP A 144 4.43 14.08 -8.88
CA ASP A 144 3.77 14.32 -10.16
C ASP A 144 3.26 13.02 -10.83
N HIS A 145 3.16 11.94 -10.05
CA HIS A 145 2.57 10.65 -10.45
C HIS A 145 3.29 9.95 -11.61
N HIS A 146 4.60 9.82 -11.51
CA HIS A 146 5.42 9.13 -12.50
C HIS A 146 6.18 7.96 -11.89
N VAL A 147 6.65 7.08 -12.77
CA VAL A 147 7.66 6.08 -12.47
C VAL A 147 8.84 6.28 -13.40
N THR A 148 10.04 6.20 -12.85
CA THR A 148 11.30 6.16 -13.59
C THR A 148 11.88 4.75 -13.53
N ILE A 149 12.24 4.18 -14.69
CA ILE A 149 13.07 2.98 -14.78
C ILE A 149 14.52 3.44 -14.84
N LEU A 150 15.31 3.03 -13.85
CA LEU A 150 16.69 3.46 -13.67
C LEU A 150 17.65 2.29 -13.87
N ASP A 151 18.69 2.49 -14.68
CA ASP A 151 19.85 1.60 -14.77
C ASP A 151 20.58 1.59 -13.41
N GLY A 152 20.70 0.43 -12.75
CA GLY A 152 21.34 0.33 -11.44
C GLY A 152 22.87 0.27 -11.45
N ASP A 153 23.51 0.18 -12.61
CA ASP A 153 24.97 0.22 -12.74
C ASP A 153 25.44 1.65 -12.99
N LYS A 154 24.76 2.35 -13.92
CA LYS A 154 25.12 3.73 -14.30
C LYS A 154 24.33 4.79 -13.54
N PHE A 155 23.22 4.42 -12.91
CA PHE A 155 22.26 5.33 -12.29
C PHE A 155 21.74 6.36 -13.30
N GLU A 156 21.36 5.88 -14.48
CA GLU A 156 20.82 6.69 -15.59
C GLU A 156 19.36 6.30 -15.87
N PRO A 157 18.44 7.26 -16.02
CA PRO A 157 17.05 6.96 -16.38
C PRO A 157 16.98 6.35 -17.79
N LEU A 158 16.38 5.17 -17.90
CA LEU A 158 16.08 4.52 -19.18
C LEU A 158 14.74 4.97 -19.75
N GLY A 159 13.79 5.29 -18.87
CA GLY A 159 12.47 5.77 -19.24
C GLY A 159 11.72 6.33 -18.05
N ARG A 160 10.84 7.29 -18.30
CA ARG A 160 9.95 7.89 -17.31
C ARG A 160 8.56 7.99 -17.91
N PHE A 161 7.56 7.49 -17.20
CA PHE A 161 6.19 7.43 -17.71
C PHE A 161 5.16 7.82 -16.64
N PRO A 162 4.03 8.42 -17.03
CA PRO A 162 2.97 8.77 -16.10
C PRO A 162 2.27 7.50 -15.60
N THR A 163 1.74 7.58 -14.39
CA THR A 163 1.03 6.49 -13.72
C THR A 163 -0.33 6.98 -13.22
N HIS A 164 -1.19 6.05 -12.83
CA HIS A 164 -2.41 6.42 -12.10
C HIS A 164 -2.09 7.15 -10.79
N PHE A 165 -3.01 8.03 -10.37
CA PHE A 165 -2.88 8.79 -9.14
C PHE A 165 -2.64 7.88 -7.93
N ALA A 166 -1.68 8.28 -7.09
CA ALA A 166 -1.38 7.65 -5.80
C ALA A 166 -1.18 6.12 -5.89
N LEU A 167 -0.09 5.70 -6.55
CA LEU A 167 0.39 4.31 -6.44
C LEU A 167 0.56 3.89 -4.97
N HIS A 168 0.18 2.65 -4.67
CA HIS A 168 0.14 2.10 -3.32
C HIS A 168 0.66 0.66 -3.26
N GLY A 169 1.10 0.23 -2.08
CA GLY A 169 1.57 -1.16 -1.83
C GLY A 169 2.93 -1.54 -2.43
N GLY A 170 3.56 -0.64 -3.20
CA GLY A 170 4.80 -0.91 -3.94
C GLY A 170 4.61 -1.85 -5.13
N PRO A 171 5.37 -1.69 -6.22
CA PRO A 171 5.31 -2.58 -7.36
C PRO A 171 5.67 -4.01 -6.98
N LYS A 172 5.11 -4.97 -7.73
CA LYS A 172 5.50 -6.38 -7.68
C LYS A 172 5.95 -6.83 -9.05
N TYR A 173 6.85 -7.80 -9.11
CA TYR A 173 7.42 -8.27 -10.36
C TYR A 173 6.86 -9.64 -10.73
N SER A 174 6.90 -9.97 -12.02
CA SER A 174 6.86 -11.38 -12.43
C SER A 174 8.10 -12.11 -11.91
N PRO A 175 8.05 -13.45 -11.74
CA PRO A 175 9.16 -14.22 -11.19
C PRO A 175 10.48 -14.08 -11.97
N ASP A 176 10.41 -13.82 -13.28
CA ASP A 176 11.55 -13.58 -14.17
C ASP A 176 12.08 -12.13 -14.15
N GLY A 177 11.39 -11.23 -13.42
CA GLY A 177 11.74 -9.81 -13.35
C GLY A 177 11.42 -8.99 -14.61
N ARG A 178 10.74 -9.57 -15.63
CA ARG A 178 10.43 -8.85 -16.87
C ARG A 178 9.25 -7.87 -16.72
N TYR A 179 8.18 -8.30 -16.08
CA TYR A 179 6.98 -7.49 -15.91
C TYR A 179 6.94 -6.90 -14.52
N VAL A 180 6.45 -5.67 -14.42
CA VAL A 180 6.14 -5.01 -13.16
C VAL A 180 4.66 -4.64 -13.11
N TYR A 181 4.05 -4.84 -11.94
CA TYR A 181 2.65 -4.62 -11.65
C TYR A 181 2.52 -3.51 -10.62
N PHE A 182 1.68 -2.53 -10.92
CA PHE A 182 1.40 -1.39 -10.04
C PHE A 182 -0.06 -1.45 -9.57
N ALA A 183 -0.31 -1.11 -8.30
CA ALA A 183 -1.64 -0.82 -7.79
C ALA A 183 -1.77 0.68 -7.50
N SER A 184 -2.86 1.30 -7.92
CA SER A 184 -3.25 2.64 -7.47
C SER A 184 -4.26 2.54 -6.33
N ARG A 185 -4.33 3.58 -5.50
CA ARG A 185 -5.27 3.61 -4.38
C ARG A 185 -6.74 3.57 -4.82
N ASP A 186 -7.05 4.09 -6.01
CA ASP A 186 -8.40 4.09 -6.60
C ASP A 186 -8.71 2.81 -7.42
N GLY A 187 -7.86 1.80 -7.26
CA GLY A 187 -8.09 0.43 -7.72
C GLY A 187 -7.65 0.09 -9.13
N TRP A 188 -6.87 0.95 -9.77
CA TRP A 188 -6.23 0.60 -11.05
C TRP A 188 -5.03 -0.33 -10.83
N ILE A 189 -4.95 -1.36 -11.65
CA ILE A 189 -3.83 -2.30 -11.76
C ILE A 189 -3.23 -2.12 -13.14
N SER A 190 -1.94 -1.80 -13.19
CA SER A 190 -1.21 -1.63 -14.45
C SER A 190 -0.09 -2.65 -14.57
N LYS A 191 0.00 -3.31 -15.72
CA LYS A 191 1.10 -4.19 -16.11
C LYS A 191 2.01 -3.47 -17.09
N PHE A 192 3.30 -3.43 -16.78
CA PHE A 192 4.33 -2.79 -17.59
C PHE A 192 5.44 -3.79 -17.93
N ASP A 193 5.87 -3.81 -19.19
CA ASP A 193 7.00 -4.63 -19.67
C ASP A 193 8.30 -3.84 -19.55
N LEU A 194 9.16 -4.24 -18.62
CA LEU A 194 10.45 -3.59 -18.38
C LEU A 194 11.40 -3.75 -19.54
N TYR A 195 11.30 -4.83 -20.34
CA TYR A 195 12.23 -5.05 -21.46
C TYR A 195 11.95 -4.08 -22.61
N ASN A 196 10.70 -3.72 -22.83
CA ASN A 196 10.26 -2.88 -23.93
C ASN A 196 9.94 -1.45 -23.50
N LEU A 197 9.91 -1.17 -22.19
CA LEU A 197 9.52 0.11 -21.58
C LEU A 197 8.11 0.57 -22.01
N LYS A 198 7.14 -0.35 -21.98
CA LYS A 198 5.76 -0.09 -22.41
C LYS A 198 4.71 -0.70 -21.49
N TYR A 199 3.57 -0.02 -21.38
CA TYR A 199 2.35 -0.59 -20.79
C TYR A 199 1.82 -1.74 -21.66
N VAL A 200 1.44 -2.83 -20.98
CA VAL A 200 0.87 -4.03 -21.60
C VAL A 200 -0.65 -4.00 -21.45
N ALA A 201 -1.12 -3.82 -20.22
CA ALA A 201 -2.54 -3.80 -19.90
C ALA A 201 -2.83 -3.04 -18.62
N GLU A 202 -4.07 -2.57 -18.49
CA GLU A 202 -4.62 -1.92 -17.31
C GLU A 202 -6.04 -2.41 -17.03
N ILE A 203 -6.39 -2.55 -15.75
CA ILE A 203 -7.74 -2.87 -15.31
C ILE A 203 -8.03 -2.19 -13.99
N ARG A 204 -9.27 -1.77 -13.75
CA ARG A 204 -9.70 -1.29 -12.44
C ARG A 204 -10.30 -2.45 -11.66
N ALA A 205 -9.57 -2.97 -10.67
CA ALA A 205 -9.90 -4.17 -9.90
C ALA A 205 -10.78 -3.91 -8.66
N GLY A 206 -10.95 -2.65 -8.29
CA GLY A 206 -11.76 -2.19 -7.16
C GLY A 206 -11.90 -0.67 -7.16
N ILE A 207 -12.49 -0.12 -6.10
CA ILE A 207 -12.70 1.32 -5.91
C ILE A 207 -11.68 1.88 -4.92
N ASN A 208 -11.29 1.08 -3.93
CA ASN A 208 -10.20 1.38 -3.01
C ASN A 208 -9.32 0.13 -2.84
N THR A 209 -8.09 0.19 -3.34
CA THR A 209 -7.16 -0.94 -3.33
C THR A 209 -5.97 -0.66 -2.42
N ARG A 210 -5.56 -1.71 -1.68
CA ARG A 210 -4.42 -1.65 -0.77
C ARG A 210 -3.12 -1.99 -1.47
N ASN A 211 -3.04 -3.20 -2.02
CA ASN A 211 -1.88 -3.69 -2.75
C ASN A 211 -2.29 -4.85 -3.65
N LEU A 212 -1.28 -5.42 -4.32
CA LEU A 212 -1.39 -6.64 -5.11
C LEU A 212 -0.22 -7.58 -4.78
N ALA A 213 -0.37 -8.85 -5.13
CA ALA A 213 0.67 -9.87 -5.11
C ALA A 213 0.65 -10.65 -6.44
N VAL A 214 1.81 -11.12 -6.90
CA VAL A 214 1.96 -11.93 -8.12
C VAL A 214 2.34 -13.33 -7.69
N SER A 215 1.70 -14.36 -8.25
CA SER A 215 2.02 -15.75 -7.88
C SER A 215 3.46 -16.09 -8.23
N GLY A 216 4.07 -16.97 -7.44
CA GLY A 216 5.43 -17.48 -7.68
C GLY A 216 5.61 -18.20 -9.02
N ASP A 217 4.53 -18.68 -9.65
CA ASP A 217 4.54 -19.25 -11.01
C ASP A 217 4.25 -18.21 -12.11
N GLY A 218 3.99 -16.95 -11.74
CA GLY A 218 3.79 -15.83 -12.65
C GLY A 218 2.50 -15.85 -13.45
N LYS A 219 1.52 -16.71 -13.10
CA LYS A 219 0.28 -16.89 -13.86
C LYS A 219 -0.87 -16.02 -13.38
N VAL A 220 -0.89 -15.62 -12.12
CA VAL A 220 -2.01 -14.85 -11.55
C VAL A 220 -1.55 -13.69 -10.69
N VAL A 221 -2.39 -12.67 -10.61
CA VAL A 221 -2.23 -11.51 -9.73
C VAL A 221 -3.42 -11.46 -8.79
N LEU A 222 -3.17 -11.46 -7.48
CA LEU A 222 -4.18 -11.25 -6.46
C LEU A 222 -4.18 -9.78 -6.04
N VAL A 223 -5.34 -9.15 -6.02
CA VAL A 223 -5.53 -7.75 -5.63
C VAL A 223 -6.35 -7.68 -4.36
N GLY A 224 -5.85 -6.94 -3.36
CA GLY A 224 -6.53 -6.72 -2.08
C GLY A 224 -7.29 -5.41 -2.04
N ASN A 225 -8.63 -5.48 -1.96
CA ASN A 225 -9.48 -4.29 -1.92
C ASN A 225 -9.95 -3.97 -0.50
N THR A 226 -9.90 -2.68 -0.17
CA THR A 226 -10.65 -2.09 0.95
C THR A 226 -12.08 -1.77 0.53
N LEU A 227 -12.31 -1.47 -0.75
CA LEU A 227 -13.64 -1.22 -1.27
C LEU A 227 -13.76 -1.75 -2.71
N PRO A 228 -14.72 -2.65 -3.01
CA PRO A 228 -15.51 -3.44 -2.06
C PRO A 228 -14.64 -4.42 -1.24
N HIS A 229 -15.22 -5.03 -0.19
CA HIS A 229 -14.57 -6.03 0.68
C HIS A 229 -14.29 -7.34 -0.08
N THR A 230 -13.29 -7.31 -0.95
CA THR A 230 -13.03 -8.36 -1.95
C THR A 230 -11.55 -8.60 -2.17
N LEU A 231 -11.23 -9.81 -2.59
CA LEU A 231 -10.00 -10.13 -3.29
C LEU A 231 -10.33 -10.37 -4.76
N THR A 232 -9.56 -9.77 -5.66
CA THR A 232 -9.72 -9.96 -7.11
C THR A 232 -8.56 -10.79 -7.65
N VAL A 233 -8.87 -11.86 -8.39
CA VAL A 233 -7.88 -12.68 -9.09
C VAL A 233 -7.86 -12.29 -10.56
N LEU A 234 -6.69 -11.93 -11.07
CA LEU A 234 -6.46 -11.55 -12.45
C LEU A 234 -5.48 -12.52 -13.12
N ASP A 235 -5.64 -12.76 -14.41
CA ASP A 235 -4.64 -13.43 -15.23
C ASP A 235 -3.42 -12.52 -15.39
N ALA A 236 -2.23 -12.99 -15.02
CA ALA A 236 -1.03 -12.17 -15.09
C ALA A 236 -0.60 -11.85 -16.53
N ARG A 237 -1.08 -12.58 -17.55
CA ARG A 237 -0.72 -12.35 -18.96
C ARG A 237 -1.21 -10.99 -19.46
N ASP A 238 -2.44 -10.64 -19.16
CA ASP A 238 -3.10 -9.45 -19.68
C ASP A 238 -4.02 -8.74 -18.69
N LEU A 239 -4.10 -9.17 -17.43
CA LEU A 239 -4.99 -8.66 -16.38
C LEU A 239 -6.48 -8.98 -16.57
N THR A 240 -6.83 -9.95 -17.42
CA THR A 240 -8.21 -10.44 -17.52
C THR A 240 -8.73 -10.89 -16.14
N PRO A 241 -9.92 -10.43 -15.70
CA PRO A 241 -10.45 -10.81 -14.39
C PRO A 241 -10.97 -12.24 -14.41
N LEU A 242 -10.42 -13.07 -13.52
CA LEU A 242 -10.72 -14.50 -13.41
C LEU A 242 -11.78 -14.78 -12.34
N MET A 243 -11.64 -14.14 -11.18
CA MET A 243 -12.50 -14.41 -10.02
C MET A 243 -12.56 -13.21 -9.09
N VAL A 244 -13.69 -13.07 -8.39
CA VAL A 244 -13.83 -12.20 -7.22
C VAL A 244 -14.16 -13.08 -6.03
N ILE A 245 -13.40 -12.93 -4.95
CA ILE A 245 -13.60 -13.64 -3.69
C ILE A 245 -14.10 -12.61 -2.67
N ALA A 246 -15.32 -12.79 -2.18
CA ALA A 246 -15.86 -11.94 -1.11
C ALA A 246 -15.09 -12.20 0.19
N VAL A 247 -14.71 -11.14 0.89
CA VAL A 247 -13.96 -11.24 2.15
C VAL A 247 -14.94 -11.12 3.29
N GLN A 248 -15.41 -12.27 3.76
CA GLN A 248 -16.39 -12.41 4.84
C GLN A 248 -16.05 -13.62 5.72
N ASP A 249 -16.24 -13.50 7.03
CA ASP A 249 -16.06 -14.62 7.96
C ASP A 249 -17.17 -15.69 7.82
N GLY A 250 -17.18 -16.68 8.73
CA GLY A 250 -18.17 -17.76 8.71
C GLY A 250 -19.60 -17.30 9.03
N GLU A 251 -19.76 -16.09 9.56
CA GLU A 251 -21.03 -15.50 9.99
C GLU A 251 -21.52 -14.42 9.01
N GLY A 252 -20.77 -14.18 7.92
CA GLY A 252 -21.09 -13.20 6.88
C GLY A 252 -20.60 -11.78 7.18
N LYS A 253 -19.82 -11.57 8.26
CA LYS A 253 -19.24 -10.26 8.56
C LYS A 253 -18.13 -9.97 7.56
N GLY A 254 -18.30 -8.91 6.76
CA GLY A 254 -17.32 -8.49 5.78
C GLY A 254 -16.09 -7.83 6.38
N SER A 255 -14.96 -7.93 5.68
CA SER A 255 -13.73 -7.23 6.04
C SER A 255 -13.01 -6.61 4.85
N ARG A 256 -12.45 -5.42 5.08
CA ARG A 256 -11.45 -4.81 4.21
C ARG A 256 -10.21 -5.71 4.19
N VAL A 257 -9.61 -5.87 3.03
CA VAL A 257 -8.28 -6.44 2.93
C VAL A 257 -7.28 -5.39 3.40
N SER A 258 -6.34 -5.78 4.27
CA SER A 258 -5.25 -4.93 4.74
C SER A 258 -4.05 -4.98 3.78
N ALA A 259 -3.68 -6.20 3.39
CA ALA A 259 -2.61 -6.50 2.45
C ALA A 259 -2.72 -7.95 1.93
N VAL A 260 -2.22 -8.19 0.72
CA VAL A 260 -1.97 -9.53 0.15
C VAL A 260 -0.48 -9.75 -0.09
N TYR A 261 -0.02 -10.99 0.05
CA TYR A 261 1.37 -11.41 -0.10
C TYR A 261 1.44 -12.70 -0.93
N ASP A 262 2.51 -12.88 -1.69
CA ASP A 262 2.83 -14.19 -2.27
C ASP A 262 3.71 -14.99 -1.31
N ALA A 263 3.26 -16.19 -0.96
CA ALA A 263 4.03 -17.17 -0.21
C ALA A 263 4.55 -18.27 -1.16
N GLY A 264 5.39 -17.87 -2.13
CA GLY A 264 5.99 -18.74 -3.16
C GLY A 264 6.38 -20.18 -2.74
N PRO A 265 7.15 -20.41 -1.65
CA PRO A 265 7.48 -21.76 -1.17
C PRO A 265 6.25 -22.65 -0.89
N ARG A 266 5.14 -22.02 -0.51
CA ARG A 266 3.85 -22.66 -0.22
C ARG A 266 2.92 -22.72 -1.44
N LYS A 267 3.28 -22.04 -2.54
CA LYS A 267 2.45 -21.86 -3.75
C LYS A 267 1.05 -21.31 -3.43
N SER A 268 0.98 -20.37 -2.49
CA SER A 268 -0.24 -19.74 -2.02
C SER A 268 -0.08 -18.24 -1.87
N PHE A 269 -1.20 -17.51 -1.91
CA PHE A 269 -1.28 -16.15 -1.42
C PHE A 269 -1.67 -16.13 0.04
N ILE A 270 -1.23 -15.11 0.77
CA ILE A 270 -1.68 -14.81 2.13
C ILE A 270 -2.40 -13.48 2.13
N ALA A 271 -3.60 -13.41 2.72
CA ALA A 271 -4.35 -12.17 2.90
C ALA A 271 -4.47 -11.80 4.39
N ALA A 272 -4.04 -10.59 4.72
CA ALA A 272 -4.25 -9.94 6.01
C ALA A 272 -5.58 -9.19 6.00
N LEU A 273 -6.41 -9.41 7.01
CA LEU A 273 -7.77 -8.84 7.07
C LEU A 273 -7.87 -7.77 8.17
N LYS A 274 -8.69 -6.75 7.93
CA LYS A 274 -8.70 -5.53 8.73
C LYS A 274 -9.71 -5.54 9.88
N ASP A 275 -10.77 -6.33 9.76
CA ASP A 275 -12.00 -6.21 10.55
C ASP A 275 -12.47 -7.56 11.15
N ILE A 276 -11.78 -8.65 10.81
CA ILE A 276 -12.00 -9.99 11.36
C ILE A 276 -10.67 -10.64 11.77
N PRO A 277 -10.64 -11.43 12.85
CA PRO A 277 -9.43 -12.07 13.38
C PRO A 277 -9.10 -13.36 12.60
N GLU A 278 -8.90 -13.21 11.29
CA GLU A 278 -8.54 -14.31 10.40
C GLU A 278 -7.38 -13.91 9.47
N VAL A 279 -6.53 -14.90 9.17
CA VAL A 279 -5.59 -14.87 8.06
C VAL A 279 -6.07 -15.87 7.03
N TRP A 280 -6.08 -15.46 5.77
CA TRP A 280 -6.47 -16.36 4.68
C TRP A 280 -5.25 -16.83 3.92
N GLU A 281 -5.13 -18.13 3.73
CA GLU A 281 -4.19 -18.76 2.81
C GLU A 281 -4.95 -19.28 1.59
N ILE A 282 -4.49 -18.91 0.38
CA ILE A 282 -5.21 -19.12 -0.87
C ILE A 282 -4.25 -19.77 -1.88
N PRO A 283 -4.21 -21.11 -1.97
CA PRO A 283 -3.36 -21.80 -2.93
C PRO A 283 -3.71 -21.44 -4.38
N TYR A 284 -2.69 -21.29 -5.20
CA TYR A 284 -2.81 -21.10 -6.66
C TYR A 284 -2.24 -22.28 -7.46
N SER A 285 -1.61 -23.24 -6.78
CA SER A 285 -1.21 -24.51 -7.40
C SER A 285 -2.40 -25.46 -7.50
N PRO A 286 -2.64 -26.12 -8.64
CA PRO A 286 -3.71 -27.12 -8.76
C PRO A 286 -3.48 -28.34 -7.84
N ASP A 287 -2.23 -28.65 -7.51
CA ASP A 287 -1.85 -29.79 -6.66
C ASP A 287 -1.83 -29.44 -5.15
N HIS A 288 -2.65 -28.49 -4.70
CA HIS A 288 -2.69 -28.13 -3.29
C HIS A 288 -3.34 -29.24 -2.43
N GLU A 289 -2.98 -29.32 -1.15
CA GLU A 289 -3.66 -30.22 -0.21
C GLU A 289 -5.15 -29.83 -0.05
N PRO A 290 -6.07 -30.78 0.15
CA PRO A 290 -7.48 -30.47 0.34
C PRO A 290 -7.69 -29.49 1.51
N ILE A 291 -8.46 -28.43 1.27
CA ILE A 291 -8.76 -27.39 2.27
C ILE A 291 -10.12 -27.68 2.89
N PHE A 292 -10.18 -27.75 4.21
CA PHE A 292 -11.43 -27.94 4.95
C PHE A 292 -11.74 -26.69 5.77
N GLN A 293 -13.03 -26.37 5.87
CA GLN A 293 -13.50 -25.34 6.80
C GLN A 293 -13.60 -25.96 8.20
N GLY A 294 -12.60 -25.70 9.06
CA GLY A 294 -12.53 -26.20 10.43
C GLY A 294 -11.45 -27.27 10.66
N TYR A 295 -11.43 -27.83 11.86
CA TYR A 295 -10.45 -28.86 12.24
C TYR A 295 -10.86 -30.23 11.69
N VAL A 296 -9.91 -30.91 11.03
CA VAL A 296 -9.99 -32.32 10.64
C VAL A 296 -8.80 -33.06 11.27
N HIS A 297 -9.01 -34.29 11.76
CA HIS A 297 -7.96 -35.05 12.45
C HIS A 297 -6.83 -35.47 11.52
N ASP A 298 -7.19 -35.96 10.32
CA ASP A 298 -6.27 -36.23 9.22
C ASP A 298 -7.02 -35.99 7.90
N TYR A 299 -6.51 -35.09 7.05
CA TYR A 299 -7.12 -34.79 5.76
C TYR A 299 -7.15 -36.01 4.83
N ARG A 300 -6.23 -36.97 5.01
CA ARG A 300 -6.12 -38.19 4.20
C ARG A 300 -7.27 -39.16 4.46
N MET A 301 -7.94 -39.03 5.61
CA MET A 301 -9.08 -39.84 5.99
C MET A 301 -10.39 -39.36 5.34
N GLY A 302 -10.40 -38.17 4.71
CA GLY A 302 -11.57 -37.65 4.00
C GLY A 302 -12.77 -37.34 4.90
N GLU A 303 -12.54 -37.07 6.19
CA GLU A 303 -13.60 -36.88 7.20
C GLU A 303 -14.40 -35.56 7.03
N GLY A 304 -13.91 -34.63 6.21
CA GLY A 304 -14.55 -33.33 5.96
C GLY A 304 -14.99 -33.13 4.51
N LEU A 305 -15.81 -32.10 4.28
CA LEU A 305 -16.11 -31.61 2.94
C LEU A 305 -15.03 -30.60 2.54
N ALA A 306 -14.15 -30.99 1.63
CA ALA A 306 -13.12 -30.10 1.11
C ALA A 306 -13.74 -29.01 0.22
N GLU A 307 -13.18 -27.81 0.30
CA GLU A 307 -13.46 -26.70 -0.62
C GLU A 307 -13.22 -27.12 -2.06
N LYS A 308 -14.13 -26.69 -2.95
CA LYS A 308 -14.10 -27.04 -4.38
C LYS A 308 -13.94 -25.78 -5.22
N GLY A 309 -13.25 -25.93 -6.34
CA GLY A 309 -13.06 -24.86 -7.32
C GLY A 309 -11.68 -24.20 -7.24
N PRO A 310 -11.41 -23.24 -8.13
CA PRO A 310 -10.13 -22.53 -8.15
C PRO A 310 -10.01 -21.59 -6.94
N PHE A 311 -8.79 -21.44 -6.42
CA PHE A 311 -8.47 -20.54 -5.29
C PHE A 311 -9.27 -20.80 -4.00
N PRO A 312 -9.31 -22.04 -3.49
CA PRO A 312 -9.98 -22.31 -2.22
C PRO A 312 -9.31 -21.55 -1.07
N VAL A 313 -10.11 -21.13 -0.10
CA VAL A 313 -9.66 -20.26 0.99
C VAL A 313 -9.53 -21.06 2.28
N ARG A 314 -8.29 -21.23 2.76
CA ARG A 314 -8.00 -21.74 4.10
C ARG A 314 -8.05 -20.59 5.10
N ARG A 315 -8.99 -20.64 6.04
CA ARG A 315 -9.18 -19.63 7.08
C ARG A 315 -8.41 -20.03 8.35
N ILE A 316 -7.38 -19.27 8.69
CA ILE A 316 -6.60 -19.42 9.92
C ILE A 316 -7.16 -18.45 10.94
N LYS A 317 -7.85 -18.96 11.97
CA LYS A 317 -8.41 -18.15 13.05
C LYS A 317 -7.31 -17.66 13.99
N LEU A 318 -7.45 -16.43 14.44
CA LEU A 318 -6.53 -15.76 15.34
C LEU A 318 -7.23 -15.33 16.62
N ASP A 319 -6.45 -15.00 17.64
CA ASP A 319 -6.96 -14.42 18.90
C ASP A 319 -7.40 -12.96 18.72
N ASP A 320 -6.78 -12.24 17.78
CA ASP A 320 -7.02 -10.81 17.50
C ASP A 320 -6.79 -10.52 16.01
N VAL A 321 -7.24 -9.35 15.55
CA VAL A 321 -6.98 -8.84 14.20
C VAL A 321 -5.50 -8.51 14.08
N LEU A 322 -4.81 -9.24 13.20
CA LEU A 322 -3.43 -8.97 12.85
C LEU A 322 -3.34 -8.30 11.49
N ASP A 323 -2.49 -7.28 11.39
CA ASP A 323 -2.05 -6.73 10.10
C ASP A 323 -0.53 -6.60 10.03
N ASP A 324 -0.06 -6.06 8.90
CA ASP A 324 1.35 -5.76 8.66
C ASP A 324 2.24 -6.99 8.83
N PHE A 325 2.11 -7.96 7.93
CA PHE A 325 2.76 -9.26 8.10
C PHE A 325 4.22 -9.23 7.70
N PHE A 326 5.00 -10.00 8.45
CA PHE A 326 6.34 -10.43 8.12
C PHE A 326 6.37 -11.96 8.04
N PHE A 327 7.25 -12.50 7.21
CA PHE A 327 7.41 -13.95 7.03
C PHE A 327 8.86 -14.34 7.26
N ASP A 328 9.08 -15.51 7.87
CA ASP A 328 10.39 -16.13 7.81
C ASP A 328 10.74 -16.58 6.38
N GLN A 329 12.03 -16.79 6.10
CA GLN A 329 12.49 -17.10 4.73
C GLN A 329 11.87 -18.38 4.16
N LYS A 330 11.48 -19.33 5.03
CA LYS A 330 10.80 -20.57 4.63
C LYS A 330 9.29 -20.41 4.44
N TYR A 331 8.71 -19.29 4.87
CA TYR A 331 7.26 -19.07 4.93
C TYR A 331 6.55 -20.17 5.75
N GLU A 332 7.17 -20.60 6.84
CA GLU A 332 6.56 -21.48 7.83
C GLU A 332 5.88 -20.67 8.94
N HIS A 333 6.37 -19.45 9.18
CA HIS A 333 5.90 -18.56 10.23
C HIS A 333 5.51 -17.21 9.65
N LEU A 334 4.31 -16.77 10.03
CA LEU A 334 3.82 -15.41 9.83
C LEU A 334 3.92 -14.68 11.17
N ILE A 335 4.46 -13.47 11.14
CA ILE A 335 4.52 -12.58 12.28
C ILE A 335 3.63 -11.38 11.96
N GLY A 336 2.65 -11.10 12.81
CA GLY A 336 1.72 -9.99 12.65
C GLY A 336 1.64 -9.14 13.91
N ALA A 337 1.27 -7.87 13.76
CA ALA A 337 1.08 -6.96 14.89
C ALA A 337 -0.41 -6.81 15.18
N ALA A 338 -0.79 -6.98 16.46
CA ALA A 338 -2.13 -6.64 16.90
C ALA A 338 -2.25 -5.12 17.08
N ARG A 339 -3.36 -4.52 16.64
CA ARG A 339 -3.55 -3.06 16.75
C ARG A 339 -3.90 -2.57 18.14
N GLU A 340 -4.64 -3.38 18.89
CA GLU A 340 -5.11 -3.07 20.25
C GLU A 340 -4.55 -4.04 21.30
N GLY A 341 -3.79 -5.06 20.85
CA GLY A 341 -3.23 -6.12 21.67
C GLY A 341 -1.81 -5.85 22.21
N LYS A 342 -1.33 -6.79 23.04
CA LYS A 342 -0.01 -6.77 23.67
C LYS A 342 1.06 -7.38 22.73
N GLY A 343 1.48 -6.62 21.72
CA GLY A 343 2.66 -6.95 20.92
C GLY A 343 2.41 -7.78 19.66
N GLY A 344 3.47 -8.45 19.18
CA GLY A 344 3.43 -9.25 17.96
C GLY A 344 2.95 -10.68 18.23
N GLN A 345 2.31 -11.32 17.25
CA GLN A 345 1.93 -12.73 17.31
C GLN A 345 2.66 -13.52 16.22
N VAL A 346 3.05 -14.74 16.56
CA VAL A 346 3.64 -15.70 15.62
C VAL A 346 2.62 -16.77 15.30
N VAL A 347 2.28 -16.90 14.03
CA VAL A 347 1.36 -17.89 13.49
C VAL A 347 2.17 -18.89 12.68
N ASN A 348 2.09 -20.17 13.03
CA ASN A 348 2.68 -21.22 12.21
C ASN A 348 1.70 -21.59 11.08
N LEU A 349 2.11 -21.37 9.83
CA LEU A 349 1.29 -21.57 8.64
C LEU A 349 1.13 -23.05 8.26
N ILE A 350 1.99 -23.95 8.75
CA ILE A 350 1.82 -25.39 8.56
C ILE A 350 0.60 -25.85 9.36
N VAL A 351 0.65 -25.69 10.69
CA VAL A 351 -0.45 -26.11 11.56
C VAL A 351 -1.65 -25.16 11.57
N GLY A 352 -1.48 -23.92 11.08
CA GLY A 352 -2.56 -22.95 10.94
C GLY A 352 -3.06 -22.40 12.27
N ARG A 353 -2.16 -22.06 13.19
CA ARG A 353 -2.49 -21.47 14.50
C ARG A 353 -1.37 -20.60 15.05
N LYS A 354 -1.72 -19.72 15.99
CA LYS A 354 -0.75 -19.01 16.83
C LYS A 354 0.10 -20.00 17.64
N ILE A 355 1.40 -19.71 17.75
CA ILE A 355 2.37 -20.50 18.53
C ILE A 355 3.17 -19.69 19.54
N ALA A 356 3.25 -18.37 19.40
CA ALA A 356 3.98 -17.50 20.33
C ALA A 356 3.46 -16.05 20.29
N ASP A 357 3.76 -15.31 21.36
CA ASP A 357 3.64 -13.85 21.45
C ASP A 357 5.05 -13.24 21.53
N ILE A 358 5.24 -12.05 20.94
CA ILE A 358 6.48 -11.28 20.94
C ILE A 358 6.23 -9.95 21.65
N ASP A 359 7.07 -9.62 22.64
CA ASP A 359 7.02 -8.35 23.37
C ASP A 359 7.51 -7.16 22.51
N LEU A 360 6.65 -6.72 21.58
CA LEU A 360 6.89 -5.55 20.73
C LEU A 360 6.06 -4.36 21.25
N PRO A 361 6.69 -3.36 21.89
CA PRO A 361 5.98 -2.19 22.40
C PRO A 361 5.52 -1.26 21.27
N GLY A 362 4.58 -0.36 21.57
CA GLY A 362 4.21 0.73 20.67
C GLY A 362 3.43 0.26 19.44
N LEU A 363 3.91 0.64 18.24
CA LEU A 363 3.31 0.24 16.96
C LEU A 363 4.44 -0.24 16.03
N PRO A 364 4.91 -1.50 16.17
CA PRO A 364 5.96 -2.04 15.31
C PRO A 364 5.49 -2.04 13.85
N HIS A 365 6.42 -1.79 12.92
CA HIS A 365 6.16 -1.89 11.48
C HIS A 365 6.85 -3.10 10.87
N LEU A 366 6.28 -4.27 11.14
CA LEU A 366 6.80 -5.58 10.74
C LEU A 366 6.91 -5.74 9.22
N GLY A 367 6.01 -5.14 8.42
CA GLY A 367 6.07 -5.17 6.95
C GLY A 367 7.27 -4.41 6.36
N SER A 368 7.96 -3.61 7.18
CA SER A 368 9.26 -3.01 6.85
C SER A 368 10.43 -3.71 7.54
N GLY A 369 10.19 -4.82 8.23
CA GLY A 369 11.22 -5.60 8.88
C GLY A 369 12.17 -6.30 7.90
N ILE A 370 13.31 -6.73 8.43
CA ILE A 370 14.37 -7.43 7.70
C ILE A 370 14.90 -8.59 8.53
N THR A 371 15.63 -9.51 7.90
CA THR A 371 16.29 -10.65 8.55
C THR A 371 17.78 -10.70 8.27
N TRP A 372 18.54 -11.32 9.17
CA TRP A 372 19.92 -11.74 8.92
C TRP A 372 20.36 -12.78 9.96
N GLU A 373 21.53 -13.40 9.73
CA GLU A 373 22.19 -14.26 10.72
C GLU A 373 23.01 -13.44 11.73
N TYR A 374 22.72 -13.62 13.01
CA TYR A 374 23.41 -13.01 14.14
C TYR A 374 23.87 -14.10 15.11
N GLU A 375 25.18 -14.21 15.34
CA GLU A 375 25.77 -15.19 16.27
C GLU A 375 25.30 -16.66 16.01
N GLY A 376 25.11 -17.03 14.74
CA GLY A 376 24.64 -18.37 14.33
C GLY A 376 23.14 -18.61 14.52
N LYS A 377 22.35 -17.53 14.62
CA LYS A 377 20.89 -17.59 14.71
C LYS A 377 20.24 -16.59 13.75
N PRO A 378 19.12 -16.97 13.12
CA PRO A 378 18.32 -16.01 12.37
C PRO A 378 17.64 -15.03 13.32
N VAL A 379 17.80 -13.75 13.04
CA VAL A 379 17.10 -12.67 13.74
C VAL A 379 16.23 -11.87 12.78
N MET A 380 15.13 -11.35 13.32
CA MET A 380 14.27 -10.37 12.67
C MET A 380 14.49 -9.01 13.33
N ALA A 381 14.52 -7.95 12.53
CA ALA A 381 14.47 -6.58 13.04
C ALA A 381 13.26 -5.82 12.49
N THR A 382 12.61 -5.04 13.35
CA THR A 382 11.48 -4.18 12.96
C THR A 382 11.62 -2.77 13.54
N PRO A 383 11.38 -1.71 12.75
CA PRO A 383 11.26 -0.36 13.28
C PRO A 383 9.92 -0.16 13.99
N ASN A 384 9.78 0.96 14.70
CA ASN A 384 8.57 1.36 15.38
C ASN A 384 8.02 2.69 14.84
N LEU A 385 6.70 2.76 14.62
CA LEU A 385 6.02 3.94 14.06
C LEU A 385 5.72 5.03 15.09
N LYS A 386 5.81 4.72 16.39
CA LYS A 386 5.45 5.66 17.49
C LYS A 386 6.63 6.07 18.35
N GLU A 387 7.67 5.25 18.44
CA GLU A 387 8.86 5.51 19.24
C GLU A 387 10.14 5.32 18.42
N GLY A 388 11.24 5.97 18.83
CA GLY A 388 12.53 5.81 18.19
C GLY A 388 13.22 4.52 18.63
N SER A 389 12.73 3.38 18.16
CA SER A 389 13.31 2.07 18.48
C SER A 389 13.32 1.12 17.28
N VAL A 390 14.33 0.26 17.23
CA VAL A 390 14.35 -0.95 16.39
C VAL A 390 14.44 -2.16 17.31
N SER A 391 13.47 -3.06 17.24
CA SER A 391 13.46 -4.30 18.03
C SER A 391 14.10 -5.43 17.24
N ILE A 392 15.01 -6.17 17.88
CA ILE A 392 15.68 -7.36 17.34
C ILE A 392 15.13 -8.60 18.04
N VAL A 393 14.63 -9.56 17.28
CA VAL A 393 13.97 -10.77 17.78
C VAL A 393 14.73 -12.01 17.31
N ASP A 394 15.08 -12.91 18.23
CA ASP A 394 15.58 -14.26 17.90
C ASP A 394 14.42 -15.07 17.33
N MET A 395 14.54 -15.55 16.09
CA MET A 395 13.46 -16.25 15.41
C MET A 395 13.34 -17.72 15.82
N LYS A 396 14.25 -18.25 16.66
CA LYS A 396 14.16 -19.62 17.18
C LYS A 396 13.23 -19.71 18.38
N ASP A 397 13.28 -18.74 19.28
CA ASP A 397 12.47 -18.73 20.50
C ASP A 397 11.53 -17.51 20.63
N TRP A 398 11.52 -16.64 19.62
CA TRP A 398 10.65 -15.47 19.47
C TRP A 398 10.84 -14.39 20.55
N LYS A 399 12.00 -14.37 21.21
CA LYS A 399 12.32 -13.36 22.23
C LYS A 399 13.02 -12.16 21.65
N VAL A 400 12.68 -10.99 22.18
CA VAL A 400 13.43 -9.76 21.90
C VAL A 400 14.80 -9.84 22.57
N ILE A 401 15.86 -9.83 21.77
CA ILE A 401 17.25 -9.90 22.26
C ILE A 401 17.86 -8.51 22.46
N LYS A 402 17.40 -7.51 21.71
CA LYS A 402 17.85 -6.12 21.85
C LYS A 402 16.79 -5.15 21.35
N ARG A 403 16.72 -3.97 21.98
CA ARG A 403 16.05 -2.80 21.44
C ARG A 403 17.10 -1.72 21.23
N ILE A 404 17.19 -1.23 20.01
CA ILE A 404 18.20 -0.24 19.59
C ILE A 404 17.52 1.11 19.55
N ASP A 405 18.02 2.06 20.34
CA ASP A 405 17.53 3.44 20.32
C ASP A 405 17.90 4.11 19.00
N THR A 406 16.92 4.74 18.37
CA THR A 406 17.07 5.48 17.12
C THR A 406 16.71 6.95 17.32
N ALA A 407 17.04 7.80 16.34
CA ALA A 407 16.84 9.25 16.41
C ALA A 407 15.36 9.66 16.52
N GLY A 408 14.44 8.74 16.22
CA GLY A 408 13.01 8.91 16.36
C GLY A 408 12.24 7.84 15.58
N PRO A 409 10.91 7.86 15.63
CA PRO A 409 10.09 6.89 14.93
C PRO A 409 10.41 6.81 13.44
N GLY A 410 10.57 5.58 12.95
CA GLY A 410 11.01 5.25 11.59
C GLY A 410 9.96 4.45 10.85
N PHE A 411 9.94 4.56 9.52
CA PHE A 411 9.04 3.77 8.68
C PHE A 411 9.78 2.60 8.03
N PHE A 412 10.89 2.85 7.34
CA PHE A 412 11.59 1.80 6.60
C PHE A 412 12.87 1.35 7.31
N LEU A 413 13.08 0.04 7.33
CA LEU A 413 14.34 -0.60 7.65
C LEU A 413 14.77 -1.47 6.48
N ARG A 414 16.02 -1.32 6.04
CA ARG A 414 16.55 -1.95 4.81
C ARG A 414 18.00 -2.36 4.97
N SER A 415 18.41 -3.44 4.33
CA SER A 415 19.79 -3.93 4.31
C SER A 415 20.01 -4.72 3.01
N HIS A 416 21.15 -5.38 2.93
CA HIS A 416 21.49 -6.37 1.92
C HIS A 416 22.44 -7.39 2.57
N GLU A 417 22.47 -8.64 2.10
CA GLU A 417 23.35 -9.68 2.62
C GLU A 417 24.84 -9.28 2.56
N ASN A 418 25.22 -8.56 1.50
CA ASN A 418 26.59 -8.10 1.25
C ASN A 418 27.01 -6.80 1.98
N THR A 419 26.13 -6.19 2.78
CA THR A 419 26.50 -5.05 3.63
C THR A 419 26.43 -5.43 5.11
N PRO A 420 27.35 -4.96 5.97
CA PRO A 420 27.24 -5.18 7.41
C PRO A 420 26.17 -4.29 8.06
N TYR A 421 25.53 -3.38 7.31
CA TYR A 421 24.66 -2.35 7.88
C TYR A 421 23.19 -2.55 7.55
N ALA A 422 22.32 -2.33 8.55
CA ALA A 422 20.91 -2.04 8.35
C ALA A 422 20.69 -0.52 8.38
N TRP A 423 19.90 0.00 7.45
CA TRP A 423 19.63 1.42 7.23
C TRP A 423 18.19 1.70 7.66
N GLY A 424 18.03 2.47 8.73
CA GLY A 424 16.74 2.89 9.27
C GLY A 424 16.54 4.40 9.12
N ASP A 425 15.38 4.81 8.61
CA ASP A 425 14.99 6.23 8.62
C ASP A 425 14.33 6.62 9.94
N ALA A 426 14.22 7.94 10.18
CA ALA A 426 13.44 8.52 11.27
C ALA A 426 12.34 9.44 10.71
N MET A 427 11.74 9.07 9.58
CA MET A 427 10.91 9.97 8.76
C MET A 427 9.63 10.45 9.46
N MET A 428 9.21 9.74 10.51
CA MET A 428 8.01 10.03 11.30
C MET A 428 8.32 10.92 12.52
N SER A 429 9.52 11.51 12.58
CA SER A 429 10.03 12.25 13.73
C SER A 429 10.50 13.67 13.37
N ARG A 430 10.98 14.43 14.36
CA ARG A 430 11.68 15.71 14.11
C ARG A 430 13.03 15.54 13.43
N ALA A 431 13.66 14.35 13.58
CA ALA A 431 14.90 13.96 12.91
C ALA A 431 14.64 13.35 11.52
N LYS A 432 13.56 13.75 10.84
CA LYS A 432 13.13 13.23 9.53
C LYS A 432 14.18 13.31 8.42
N ASP A 433 15.24 14.10 8.60
CA ASP A 433 16.35 14.27 7.66
C ASP A 433 17.47 13.24 7.84
N THR A 434 17.30 12.28 8.76
CA THR A 434 18.34 11.30 9.12
C THR A 434 18.09 9.92 8.53
N MET A 435 19.20 9.25 8.23
CA MET A 435 19.28 7.83 7.92
C MET A 435 20.35 7.20 8.81
N GLN A 436 19.96 6.33 9.73
CA GLN A 436 20.84 5.71 10.70
C GLN A 436 21.29 4.32 10.23
N LEU A 437 22.58 4.07 10.34
CA LEU A 437 23.18 2.79 10.03
C LEU A 437 23.45 2.03 11.33
N ILE A 438 22.79 0.89 11.44
CA ILE A 438 22.93 -0.09 12.51
C ILE A 438 23.89 -1.16 12.02
N ASP A 439 24.98 -1.41 12.75
CA ASP A 439 25.87 -2.53 12.45
C ASP A 439 25.22 -3.84 12.88
N LYS A 440 24.98 -4.74 11.94
CA LYS A 440 24.29 -6.03 12.15
C LYS A 440 25.03 -6.96 13.10
N ARG A 441 26.33 -6.72 13.35
CA ARG A 441 27.19 -7.57 14.19
C ARG A 441 27.27 -7.10 15.64
N THR A 442 27.11 -5.80 15.88
CA THR A 442 27.14 -5.22 17.24
C THR A 442 25.75 -4.79 17.71
N LEU A 443 24.80 -4.67 16.78
CA LEU A 443 23.45 -4.17 16.99
C LEU A 443 23.47 -2.74 17.58
N GLU A 444 24.39 -1.90 17.09
CA GLU A 444 24.56 -0.51 17.52
C GLU A 444 24.41 0.44 16.34
N VAL A 445 23.88 1.63 16.58
CA VAL A 445 23.93 2.72 15.59
C VAL A 445 25.37 3.23 15.50
N VAL A 446 26.02 3.00 14.37
CA VAL A 446 27.43 3.36 14.14
C VAL A 446 27.60 4.61 13.29
N LYS A 447 26.57 5.00 12.54
CA LYS A 447 26.60 6.19 11.69
C LYS A 447 25.21 6.79 11.51
N THR A 448 25.17 8.11 11.40
CA THR A 448 23.99 8.85 10.93
C THR A 448 24.36 9.65 9.70
N LEU A 449 23.61 9.46 8.62
CA LEU A 449 23.68 10.25 7.40
C LEU A 449 22.55 11.28 7.38
N LYS A 450 22.79 12.41 6.72
CA LYS A 450 21.78 13.44 6.44
C LYS A 450 21.75 13.73 4.94
N PRO A 451 20.99 12.95 4.14
CA PRO A 451 21.00 13.07 2.68
C PRO A 451 20.62 14.47 2.16
N ALA A 452 19.77 15.19 2.90
CA ALA A 452 19.49 16.60 2.70
C ALA A 452 18.98 17.23 4.01
N PRO A 453 19.78 18.07 4.71
CA PRO A 453 19.39 18.65 5.99
C PRO A 453 18.01 19.32 5.98
N GLY A 454 17.18 19.02 6.98
CA GLY A 454 15.82 19.54 7.13
C GLY A 454 14.76 18.97 6.17
N LYS A 455 15.17 18.24 5.12
CA LYS A 455 14.28 17.57 4.16
C LYS A 455 14.09 16.11 4.56
N THR A 456 12.90 15.56 4.35
CA THR A 456 12.62 14.17 4.75
C THR A 456 13.48 13.18 3.96
N ALA A 457 14.30 12.38 4.64
CA ALA A 457 15.01 11.23 4.08
C ALA A 457 14.26 9.95 4.45
N ALA A 458 14.00 9.09 3.47
CA ALA A 458 13.22 7.88 3.68
C ALA A 458 13.59 6.80 2.67
N HIS A 459 13.39 5.54 3.07
CA HIS A 459 13.52 4.33 2.24
C HIS A 459 14.90 4.18 1.58
N THR A 460 15.58 3.09 1.88
CA THR A 460 16.81 2.68 1.18
C THR A 460 16.50 1.49 0.26
N GLU A 461 17.20 1.35 -0.85
CA GLU A 461 17.19 0.12 -1.65
C GLU A 461 18.59 -0.09 -2.20
N PHE A 462 18.99 -1.34 -2.38
CA PHE A 462 20.34 -1.68 -2.79
C PHE A 462 20.40 -2.10 -4.26
N THR A 463 21.56 -1.93 -4.88
CA THR A 463 21.87 -2.61 -6.13
C THR A 463 21.86 -4.11 -5.92
N ARG A 464 21.76 -4.87 -7.01
CA ARG A 464 21.75 -6.34 -7.01
C ARG A 464 22.93 -6.97 -6.26
N ASP A 465 24.07 -6.30 -6.26
CA ASP A 465 25.30 -6.74 -5.58
C ASP A 465 25.44 -6.19 -4.15
N GLY A 466 24.53 -5.32 -3.70
CA GLY A 466 24.61 -4.64 -2.41
C GLY A 466 25.63 -3.51 -2.32
N LYS A 467 26.35 -3.20 -3.42
CA LYS A 467 27.47 -2.25 -3.42
C LYS A 467 27.01 -0.80 -3.25
N TYR A 468 25.85 -0.45 -3.77
CA TYR A 468 25.31 0.89 -3.70
C TYR A 468 23.94 0.93 -3.02
N ALA A 469 23.73 1.95 -2.19
CA ALA A 469 22.49 2.21 -1.47
C ALA A 469 21.82 3.48 -2.02
N LEU A 470 20.56 3.38 -2.41
CA LEU A 470 19.79 4.48 -2.99
C LEU A 470 18.74 4.97 -1.98
N VAL A 471 18.87 6.23 -1.55
CA VAL A 471 18.02 6.86 -0.52
C VAL A 471 17.16 7.95 -1.15
N SER A 472 15.86 8.00 -0.80
CA SER A 472 14.99 9.08 -1.26
C SER A 472 15.05 10.29 -0.33
N VAL A 473 15.19 11.47 -0.92
CA VAL A 473 14.78 12.75 -0.31
C VAL A 473 13.34 13.02 -0.75
N TRP A 474 12.39 12.75 0.15
CA TRP A 474 10.96 12.68 -0.09
C TRP A 474 10.27 14.05 -0.08
N GLU A 475 10.73 14.95 -0.95
CA GLU A 475 10.24 16.33 -1.08
C GLU A 475 9.83 16.65 -2.53
N MET A 476 8.99 17.67 -2.75
CA MET A 476 8.63 18.08 -4.11
C MET A 476 9.84 18.45 -4.96
N ASP A 477 10.81 19.17 -4.39
CA ASP A 477 12.16 19.34 -4.95
C ASP A 477 13.13 18.40 -4.24
N GLY A 478 12.86 17.12 -4.46
CA GLY A 478 13.55 15.97 -3.88
C GLY A 478 14.64 15.42 -4.80
N ALA A 479 15.22 14.31 -4.38
CA ALA A 479 16.25 13.61 -5.13
C ALA A 479 16.35 12.15 -4.71
N LEU A 480 16.85 11.31 -5.60
CA LEU A 480 17.40 10.00 -5.26
C LEU A 480 18.91 10.15 -5.08
N VAL A 481 19.41 9.83 -3.89
CA VAL A 481 20.82 9.96 -3.52
C VAL A 481 21.45 8.58 -3.48
N VAL A 482 22.54 8.39 -4.22
CA VAL A 482 23.25 7.12 -4.35
C VAL A 482 24.51 7.18 -3.50
N TYR A 483 24.65 6.23 -2.58
CA TYR A 483 25.81 6.06 -1.72
C TYR A 483 26.58 4.79 -2.10
N ASP A 484 27.90 4.84 -2.04
CA ASP A 484 28.71 3.64 -1.91
C ASP A 484 28.46 3.04 -0.51
N ALA A 485 27.97 1.81 -0.45
CA ALA A 485 27.47 1.21 0.78
C ALA A 485 28.57 0.81 1.77
N ALA A 486 29.82 0.76 1.33
CA ALA A 486 30.98 0.46 2.18
C ALA A 486 31.60 1.74 2.75
N THR A 487 31.85 2.73 1.89
CA THR A 487 32.50 3.99 2.28
C THR A 487 31.54 5.06 2.78
N LEU A 488 30.24 4.88 2.53
CA LEU A 488 29.15 5.80 2.86
C LEU A 488 29.26 7.17 2.19
N LYS A 489 30.08 7.26 1.13
CA LYS A 489 30.22 8.46 0.33
C LYS A 489 29.09 8.54 -0.69
N GLU A 490 28.50 9.71 -0.82
CA GLU A 490 27.59 10.01 -1.92
C GLU A 490 28.37 9.98 -3.23
N ILE A 491 27.89 9.21 -4.21
CA ILE A 491 28.51 9.07 -5.53
C ILE A 491 27.67 9.68 -6.65
N LYS A 492 26.36 9.82 -6.45
CA LYS A 492 25.46 10.43 -7.43
C LYS A 492 24.20 10.97 -6.76
N ARG A 493 23.60 11.98 -7.38
CA ARG A 493 22.32 12.56 -6.97
C ARG A 493 21.45 12.85 -8.18
N LEU A 494 20.22 12.37 -8.16
CA LEU A 494 19.27 12.49 -9.26
C LEU A 494 18.05 13.31 -8.79
N PRO A 495 17.87 14.56 -9.25
CA PRO A 495 16.67 15.33 -8.93
C PRO A 495 15.39 14.63 -9.39
N MET A 496 14.39 14.53 -8.53
CA MET A 496 13.12 13.83 -8.79
C MET A 496 11.96 14.49 -8.02
N LYS A 497 10.73 14.32 -8.51
CA LYS A 497 9.54 14.91 -7.87
C LYS A 497 8.98 13.99 -6.78
N LYS A 498 9.37 14.26 -5.53
CA LYS A 498 8.98 13.49 -4.34
C LYS A 498 9.17 11.97 -4.53
N PRO A 499 10.41 11.52 -4.82
CA PRO A 499 10.71 10.10 -4.97
C PRO A 499 10.44 9.37 -3.64
N SER A 500 9.76 8.23 -3.70
CA SER A 500 9.29 7.50 -2.53
C SER A 500 10.01 6.14 -2.43
N GLY A 501 9.29 5.04 -2.66
CA GLY A 501 9.85 3.72 -2.82
C GLY A 501 10.63 3.60 -4.13
N LYS A 502 11.71 2.83 -4.08
CA LYS A 502 12.44 2.35 -5.24
C LYS A 502 12.75 0.87 -5.04
N TYR A 503 12.71 0.09 -6.11
CA TYR A 503 12.64 -1.36 -6.01
C TYR A 503 13.58 -1.97 -7.03
N ASN A 504 14.65 -2.61 -6.57
CA ASN A 504 15.58 -3.33 -7.45
C ASN A 504 14.95 -4.63 -7.94
N VAL A 505 15.05 -4.94 -9.24
CA VAL A 505 14.41 -6.13 -9.82
C VAL A 505 14.90 -7.41 -9.14
N TYR A 506 16.21 -7.65 -9.10
CA TYR A 506 16.78 -8.87 -8.55
C TYR A 506 16.41 -9.06 -7.07
N ASN A 507 16.69 -8.06 -6.23
CA ASN A 507 16.47 -8.19 -4.79
C ASN A 507 15.01 -8.52 -4.44
N LYS A 508 14.07 -8.00 -5.24
CA LYS A 508 12.64 -8.20 -5.07
C LYS A 508 12.15 -9.57 -5.58
N ILE A 509 12.74 -10.15 -6.61
CA ILE A 509 12.35 -11.48 -7.12
C ILE A 509 13.06 -12.62 -6.37
N THR A 510 14.26 -12.39 -5.85
CA THR A 510 15.04 -13.41 -5.12
C THR A 510 14.81 -13.38 -3.61
N ARG A 511 14.06 -12.39 -3.14
CA ARG A 511 13.72 -12.17 -1.74
C ARG A 511 14.94 -11.96 -0.84
N SER A 512 15.88 -11.11 -1.25
CA SER A 512 17.07 -10.75 -0.45
C SER A 512 16.68 -10.42 1.00
N GLU A 513 17.40 -11.01 1.96
CA GLU A 513 17.09 -10.99 3.40
C GLU A 513 17.00 -9.57 3.99
N GLY A 514 17.70 -8.62 3.36
CA GLY A 514 17.71 -7.21 3.75
C GLY A 514 16.58 -6.37 3.15
N THR A 515 15.71 -6.95 2.34
CA THR A 515 14.55 -6.26 1.76
C THR A 515 13.27 -6.80 2.39
N SER A 516 12.25 -5.95 2.58
CA SER A 516 10.93 -6.47 2.99
C SER A 516 10.19 -7.02 1.78
N HIS A 517 9.40 -8.07 1.99
CA HIS A 517 8.76 -8.86 0.94
C HIS A 517 7.26 -8.62 0.82
#